data_AF-A0A8H7SYC9-F1
#
_entry.id   AF-A0A8H7SYC9-F1
#
_cell.length_a   1.000
_cell.length_b   1.000
_cell.length_c   1.000
_cell.angle_alpha   90.00
_cell.angle_beta   90.00
_cell.angle_gamma   90.00
#
_symmetry.space_group_name_H-M   'P 1'
#
loop_
_entity.id
_entity.type
_entity.pdbx_description
1 polymer ?
#
loop_
_entity_poly.entity_id
_entity_poly.type
_entity_poly.pdbx_seq_one_letter_code
_entity_poly.pdbx_strand_id
1 'polypeptide(L)'
;MFSRTSARCFTQVRTYATKKKSSVRHNPDAVELSQAVQILKAFEVGNPSHQIEAHVQCKIEKSTPLIRGSLVLPKSIKQEATILVFATGKKADEARAAGAHFVGGEELIEQVQAGELKFDKCIATPQMFPKVTKIARILGPKGLMPTVKKGTVTDDITNTVITSKGAFDFKGDKFGVLHTGIGKVNFESNDIEANLKAILEELKLSYKTLYFHQLVDQVLLLLVVQLFRLLQGTLARAFSTSSVKASSSHGLSRMKEYYDHTLSEDLMVLGYDHTRVAPATSKYPDLEAQIKSALETTATEPIIQSTTISPDAVRTRKGGKPVKPLQPLKSAKVIPRLDKITLHAMIKDSINNLMLFMQETLLLIGNYGKNETFLFIILLLILYNSEGMPVGVKVTLRGEEMYQFMDKLVEIVLPRLKEWPGLSMTAGDGNGNIAIGFPPSALALFPEIEGSFDVYPKMTGFDVIFNTTAYTNTDGRLLLSAFSVPFTVKK
;
A
#
# COMPACT_ATOMS: atom_id res chain seq x y z
N MET A 1 71.33 58.00 10.35
CA MET A 1 70.86 57.72 8.98
C MET A 1 69.97 56.48 9.02
N PHE A 2 68.81 56.59 8.38
CA PHE A 2 67.73 55.60 8.26
C PHE A 2 68.17 54.14 8.02
N SER A 3 67.48 53.14 8.59
CA SER A 3 66.53 52.35 7.80
C SER A 3 65.73 51.30 8.59
N ARG A 4 64.41 51.37 8.37
CA ARG A 4 63.43 50.27 8.19
C ARG A 4 63.04 49.42 9.40
N THR A 5 62.14 50.00 10.19
CA THR A 5 60.93 49.33 10.65
C THR A 5 60.16 48.73 9.47
N SER A 6 59.88 47.42 9.49
CA SER A 6 58.76 46.84 8.74
C SER A 6 57.98 45.92 9.67
N ALA A 7 57.10 46.51 10.48
CA ALA A 7 56.03 45.78 11.12
C ALA A 7 55.14 45.21 10.01
N ARG A 8 55.16 43.88 9.82
CA ARG A 8 54.19 43.19 8.97
C ARG A 8 52.82 43.33 9.63
N CYS A 9 52.06 44.33 9.20
CA CYS A 9 50.65 44.45 9.49
C CYS A 9 49.94 43.27 8.81
N PHE A 10 49.67 42.21 9.57
CA PHE A 10 48.72 41.19 9.14
C PHE A 10 47.35 41.86 9.10
N THR A 11 46.91 42.26 7.91
CA THR A 11 45.53 42.63 7.67
C THR A 11 44.67 41.39 7.90
N GLN A 12 44.05 41.29 9.08
CA GLN A 12 42.98 40.32 9.30
C GLN A 12 41.83 40.67 8.36
N VAL A 13 41.81 40.03 7.20
CA VAL A 13 40.63 40.02 6.32
C VAL A 13 39.53 39.32 7.11
N ARG A 14 38.58 40.10 7.66
CA ARG A 14 37.32 39.54 8.18
C ARG A 14 36.57 38.93 7.01
N THR A 15 36.73 37.64 6.82
CA THR A 15 35.87 36.87 5.92
C THR A 15 34.47 36.85 6.54
N TYR A 16 33.57 37.69 6.02
CA TYR A 16 32.16 37.57 6.33
C TYR A 16 31.72 36.19 5.86
N ALA A 17 31.27 35.35 6.79
CA ALA A 17 30.71 34.04 6.47
C ALA A 17 29.49 34.25 5.58
N THR A 18 29.67 34.09 4.26
CA THR A 18 28.54 34.02 3.35
C THR A 18 27.75 32.77 3.73
N LYS A 19 26.51 32.94 4.19
CA LYS A 19 25.62 31.81 4.52
C LYS A 19 25.51 30.96 3.26
N LYS A 20 26.19 29.80 3.26
CA LYS A 20 26.11 28.81 2.19
C LYS A 20 24.63 28.41 2.09
N LYS A 21 23.99 28.71 0.95
CA LYS A 21 22.61 28.26 0.68
C LYS A 21 22.58 26.75 0.91
N SER A 22 21.75 26.29 1.85
CA SER A 22 21.56 24.87 2.09
C SER A 22 21.07 24.23 0.78
N SER A 23 21.77 23.20 0.30
CA SER A 23 21.32 22.44 -0.85
C SER A 23 19.94 21.83 -0.53
N VAL A 24 18.98 22.04 -1.43
CA VAL A 24 17.65 21.44 -1.31
C VAL A 24 17.84 19.93 -1.50
N ARG A 25 17.61 19.16 -0.43
CA ARG A 25 17.64 17.69 -0.51
C ARG A 25 16.36 17.27 -1.22
N HIS A 26 16.48 16.89 -2.49
CA HIS A 26 15.36 16.32 -3.22
C HIS A 26 15.21 14.87 -2.80
N ASN A 27 13.99 14.45 -2.47
CA ASN A 27 13.70 13.05 -2.22
C ASN A 27 13.87 12.29 -3.56
N PRO A 28 14.71 11.23 -3.64
CA PRO A 28 14.88 10.47 -4.89
C PRO A 28 13.57 9.84 -5.39
N ASP A 29 12.61 9.62 -4.50
CA ASP A 29 11.30 9.04 -4.80
C ASP A 29 10.23 10.07 -5.20
N ALA A 30 10.61 11.35 -5.36
CA ALA A 30 9.65 12.39 -5.71
C ALA A 30 9.18 12.23 -7.17
N VAL A 31 7.87 12.09 -7.35
CA VAL A 31 7.22 12.01 -8.65
C VAL A 31 6.63 13.38 -9.01
N GLU A 32 6.61 13.72 -10.30
CA GLU A 32 5.94 14.93 -10.78
C GLU A 32 4.43 14.86 -10.48
N LEU A 33 3.81 15.98 -10.14
CA LEU A 33 2.41 16.05 -9.74
C LEU A 33 1.46 15.44 -10.79
N SER A 34 1.72 15.70 -12.07
CA SER A 34 0.96 15.16 -13.21
C SER A 34 1.01 13.64 -13.27
N GLN A 35 2.22 13.08 -13.12
CA GLN A 35 2.47 11.64 -13.08
C GLN A 35 1.85 11.00 -11.83
N ALA A 36 1.94 11.66 -10.67
CA ALA A 36 1.38 11.16 -9.42
C ALA A 36 -0.15 11.02 -9.50
N VAL A 37 -0.87 11.98 -10.08
CA VAL A 37 -2.33 11.91 -10.28
C VAL A 37 -2.71 10.76 -11.22
N GLN A 38 -1.94 10.53 -12.28
CA GLN A 38 -2.18 9.41 -13.20
C GLN A 38 -1.98 8.06 -12.49
N ILE A 39 -0.93 7.92 -11.69
CA ILE A 39 -0.67 6.71 -10.90
C ILE A 39 -1.81 6.42 -9.93
N LEU A 40 -2.31 7.44 -9.21
CA LEU A 40 -3.41 7.28 -8.27
C LEU A 40 -4.70 6.81 -8.95
N LYS A 41 -5.00 7.34 -10.14
CA LYS A 41 -6.16 6.89 -10.93
C LYS A 41 -6.00 5.47 -11.42
N ALA A 42 -4.81 5.10 -11.89
CA ALA A 42 -4.51 3.74 -12.34
C ALA A 42 -4.62 2.72 -11.20
N PHE A 43 -4.33 3.12 -9.96
CA PHE A 43 -4.48 2.25 -8.78
C PHE A 43 -5.95 1.99 -8.41
N GLU A 44 -6.86 2.93 -8.71
CA GLU A 44 -8.26 2.90 -8.26
C GLU A 44 -9.30 2.67 -9.36
N VAL A 45 -8.91 1.99 -10.44
CA VAL A 45 -9.80 1.68 -11.59
C VAL A 45 -11.12 0.99 -11.15
N GLY A 46 -11.11 0.28 -10.01
CA GLY A 46 -12.28 -0.41 -9.47
C GLY A 46 -13.35 0.49 -8.80
N ASN A 47 -13.01 1.69 -8.31
CA ASN A 47 -13.93 2.52 -7.52
C ASN A 47 -13.80 4.04 -7.85
N PRO A 48 -14.57 4.57 -8.81
CA PRO A 48 -14.44 5.95 -9.27
C PRO A 48 -14.89 7.02 -8.26
N SER A 49 -15.59 6.62 -7.18
CA SER A 49 -16.12 7.52 -6.15
C SER A 49 -15.11 7.84 -5.03
N HIS A 50 -13.94 7.21 -5.02
CA HIS A 50 -12.92 7.42 -4.00
C HIS A 50 -12.36 8.85 -4.01
N GLN A 51 -12.01 9.35 -2.83
CA GLN A 51 -11.50 10.70 -2.62
C GLN A 51 -9.98 10.68 -2.50
N ILE A 52 -9.31 11.50 -3.31
CA ILE A 52 -7.86 11.71 -3.28
C ILE A 52 -7.55 12.79 -2.25
N GLU A 53 -6.71 12.45 -1.27
CA GLU A 53 -6.23 13.38 -0.24
C GLU A 53 -4.75 13.72 -0.44
N ALA A 54 -4.40 14.98 -0.20
CA ALA A 54 -3.01 15.39 0.01
C ALA A 54 -2.73 15.59 1.49
N HIS A 55 -1.57 15.06 1.88
CA HIS A 55 -0.91 15.38 3.13
C HIS A 55 0.21 16.36 2.86
N VAL A 56 0.06 17.58 3.37
CA VAL A 56 1.09 18.61 3.29
C VAL A 56 1.72 18.74 4.66
N GLN A 57 3.00 18.38 4.77
CA GLN A 57 3.74 18.54 6.02
C GLN A 57 4.33 19.95 6.12
N CYS A 58 3.77 20.75 7.00
CA CYS A 58 4.27 22.07 7.35
C CYS A 58 5.09 21.99 8.65
N LYS A 59 6.30 22.55 8.66
CA LYS A 59 7.08 22.70 9.90
C LYS A 59 6.49 23.85 10.71
N ILE A 60 5.78 23.53 11.79
CA ILE A 60 5.20 24.51 12.71
C ILE A 60 6.19 24.78 13.84
N GLU A 61 6.49 26.05 14.11
CA GLU A 61 7.23 26.45 15.31
C GLU A 61 6.29 26.47 16.53
N LYS A 62 6.84 26.22 17.73
CA LYS A 62 6.06 26.07 18.98
C LYS A 62 5.13 27.25 19.31
N SER A 63 5.41 28.45 18.80
CA SER A 63 4.62 29.68 19.02
C SER A 63 3.57 29.94 17.95
N THR A 64 3.55 29.18 16.86
CA THR A 64 2.66 29.44 15.71
C THR A 64 1.27 28.87 16.00
N PRO A 65 0.18 29.64 15.77
CA PRO A 65 -1.17 29.13 15.92
C PRO A 65 -1.45 28.00 14.92
N LEU A 66 -2.38 27.11 15.27
CA LEU A 66 -2.78 25.99 14.42
C LEU A 66 -3.25 26.48 13.04
N ILE A 67 -2.78 25.80 11.99
CA ILE A 67 -3.15 26.12 10.60
C ILE A 67 -4.66 25.93 10.43
N ARG A 68 -5.35 26.99 9.99
CA ARG A 68 -6.77 27.03 9.66
C ARG A 68 -6.99 28.03 8.54
N GLY A 69 -7.72 27.62 7.51
CA GLY A 69 -8.06 28.48 6.38
C GLY A 69 -9.35 28.04 5.70
N SER A 70 -9.86 28.92 4.85
CA SER A 70 -11.01 28.66 3.99
C SER A 70 -10.64 29.13 2.58
N LEU A 71 -10.83 28.26 1.60
CA LEU A 71 -10.50 28.52 0.19
C LEU A 71 -11.70 28.14 -0.69
N VAL A 72 -11.88 28.83 -1.82
CA VAL A 72 -12.79 28.35 -2.86
C VAL A 72 -11.99 27.51 -3.85
N LEU A 73 -12.32 26.22 -3.97
CA LEU A 73 -11.66 25.34 -4.92
C LEU A 73 -12.18 25.60 -6.35
N PRO A 74 -11.30 25.61 -7.37
CA PRO A 74 -11.71 25.70 -8.79
C PRO A 74 -12.72 24.61 -9.18
N LYS A 75 -12.48 23.37 -8.73
CA LYS A 75 -13.42 22.26 -8.86
C LYS A 75 -13.92 21.80 -7.49
N SER A 76 -15.23 21.83 -7.31
CA SER A 76 -15.85 21.43 -6.05
C SER A 76 -15.80 19.92 -5.82
N ILE A 77 -15.38 19.52 -4.61
CA ILE A 77 -15.37 18.11 -4.16
C ILE A 77 -16.73 17.74 -3.56
N LYS A 78 -17.35 18.69 -2.86
CA LYS A 78 -18.62 18.54 -2.15
C LYS A 78 -19.78 18.90 -3.06
N GLN A 79 -20.94 18.35 -2.73
CA GLN A 79 -22.21 18.81 -3.28
C GLN A 79 -22.45 20.28 -2.93
N GLU A 80 -23.20 20.99 -3.78
CA GLU A 80 -23.52 22.39 -3.56
C GLU A 80 -24.19 22.56 -2.20
N ALA A 81 -23.61 23.40 -1.35
CA ALA A 81 -24.12 23.62 -0.01
C ALA A 81 -25.47 24.35 -0.08
N THR A 82 -26.43 23.84 0.68
CA THR A 82 -27.73 24.52 0.85
C THR A 82 -27.56 25.70 1.81
N ILE A 83 -27.80 26.91 1.31
CA ILE A 83 -27.56 28.16 2.05
C ILE A 83 -28.89 28.78 2.47
N LEU A 84 -28.97 29.09 3.76
CA LEU A 84 -30.04 29.87 4.37
C LEU A 84 -29.52 31.26 4.77
N VAL A 85 -30.25 32.31 4.37
CA VAL A 85 -29.88 33.70 4.63
C VAL A 85 -30.96 34.40 5.45
N PHE A 86 -30.58 34.93 6.62
CA PHE A 86 -31.43 35.78 7.45
C PHE A 86 -31.21 37.26 7.11
N ALA A 87 -32.13 37.81 6.33
CA ALA A 87 -32.10 39.19 5.88
C ALA A 87 -33.51 39.76 5.71
N THR A 88 -33.64 41.07 5.81
CA THR A 88 -34.89 41.80 5.62
C THR A 88 -34.71 42.93 4.60
N GLY A 89 -35.80 43.27 3.89
CA GLY A 89 -35.80 44.34 2.88
C GLY A 89 -34.91 44.06 1.67
N LYS A 90 -34.26 45.11 1.14
CA LYS A 90 -33.46 45.06 -0.11
C LYS A 90 -32.37 43.99 -0.10
N LYS A 91 -31.77 43.75 1.07
CA LYS A 91 -30.74 42.74 1.30
C LYS A 91 -31.24 41.30 1.09
N ALA A 92 -32.53 41.05 1.30
CA ALA A 92 -33.14 39.75 1.01
C ALA A 92 -33.24 39.51 -0.51
N ASP A 93 -33.58 40.55 -1.27
CA ASP A 93 -33.67 40.45 -2.73
C ASP A 93 -32.29 40.22 -3.36
N GLU A 94 -31.25 40.89 -2.85
CA GLU A 94 -29.85 40.65 -3.23
C GLU A 94 -29.40 39.21 -2.93
N ALA A 95 -29.80 38.65 -1.77
CA ALA A 95 -29.49 37.27 -1.41
C ALA A 95 -30.15 36.26 -2.36
N ARG A 96 -31.41 36.52 -2.72
CA ARG A 96 -32.18 35.68 -3.65
C ARG A 96 -31.57 35.75 -5.06
N ALA A 97 -31.14 36.94 -5.49
CA ALA A 97 -30.43 37.13 -6.76
C ALA A 97 -29.07 36.44 -6.80
N ALA A 98 -28.33 36.39 -5.68
CA ALA A 98 -27.08 35.62 -5.55
C ALA A 98 -27.29 34.09 -5.52
N GLY A 99 -28.55 33.63 -5.52
CA GLY A 99 -28.94 32.24 -5.55
C GLY A 99 -28.86 31.55 -4.18
N ALA A 100 -29.21 32.24 -3.10
CA ALA A 100 -29.51 31.59 -1.84
C ALA A 100 -30.81 30.76 -1.95
N HIS A 101 -30.85 29.58 -1.32
CA HIS A 101 -31.99 28.66 -1.43
C HIS A 101 -33.17 29.13 -0.57
N PHE A 102 -32.88 29.50 0.67
CA PHE A 102 -33.87 30.01 1.62
C PHE A 102 -33.46 31.41 2.07
N VAL A 103 -34.35 32.38 1.90
CA VAL A 103 -34.15 33.78 2.31
C VAL A 103 -35.39 34.25 3.04
N GLY A 104 -35.21 34.82 4.23
CA GLY A 104 -36.33 35.32 5.03
C GLY A 104 -35.92 35.98 6.33
N GLY A 105 -36.94 36.52 7.01
CA GLY A 105 -36.83 37.25 8.27
C GLY A 105 -37.12 36.38 9.49
N GLU A 106 -38.13 36.78 10.27
CA GLU A 106 -38.53 36.08 11.50
C GLU A 106 -39.30 34.78 11.23
N GLU A 107 -40.02 34.69 10.11
CA GLU A 107 -40.79 33.49 9.73
C GLU A 107 -39.89 32.24 9.62
N LEU A 108 -38.68 32.40 9.05
CA LEU A 108 -37.70 31.30 8.96
C LEU A 108 -37.16 30.89 10.34
N ILE A 109 -37.15 31.80 11.33
CA ILE A 109 -36.67 31.48 12.68
C ILE A 109 -37.58 30.44 13.32
N GLU A 110 -38.90 30.60 13.17
CA GLU A 110 -39.89 29.67 13.69
C GLU A 110 -39.83 28.31 12.98
N GLN A 111 -39.67 28.30 11.65
CA GLN A 111 -39.51 27.06 10.86
C GLN A 111 -38.23 26.29 11.23
N VAL A 112 -37.13 26.99 11.48
CA VAL A 112 -35.88 26.36 11.95
C VAL A 112 -36.05 25.83 13.38
N GLN A 113 -36.82 26.51 14.23
CA GLN A 113 -37.14 26.04 15.57
C GLN A 113 -38.05 24.80 15.55
N ALA A 114 -38.99 24.72 14.61
CA ALA A 114 -39.81 23.54 14.34
C ALA A 114 -39.02 22.38 13.72
N GLY A 115 -37.87 22.66 13.10
CA GLY A 115 -36.94 21.66 12.58
C GLY A 115 -37.25 21.17 11.16
N GLU A 116 -38.11 21.88 10.42
CA GLU A 116 -38.54 21.48 9.08
C GLU A 116 -37.46 21.69 8.01
N LEU A 117 -36.57 22.67 8.21
CA LEU A 117 -35.58 23.08 7.21
C LEU A 117 -34.24 22.34 7.38
N LYS A 118 -33.77 21.75 6.27
CA LYS A 118 -32.42 21.17 6.14
C LYS A 118 -31.53 22.13 5.36
N PHE A 119 -30.48 22.62 6.00
CA PHE A 119 -29.49 23.50 5.39
C PHE A 119 -28.09 23.27 5.96
N ASP A 120 -27.06 23.60 5.18
CA ASP A 120 -25.65 23.34 5.50
C ASP A 120 -24.89 24.59 5.93
N LYS A 121 -25.30 25.78 5.48
CA LYS A 121 -24.67 27.05 5.83
C LYS A 121 -25.72 28.12 6.12
N CYS A 122 -25.45 28.93 7.15
CA CYS A 122 -26.29 30.04 7.57
C CYS A 122 -25.52 31.35 7.47
N ILE A 123 -26.13 32.35 6.85
CA ILE A 123 -25.60 33.72 6.76
C ILE A 123 -26.64 34.66 7.38
N ALA A 124 -26.21 35.68 8.10
CA ALA A 124 -27.12 36.63 8.72
C ALA A 124 -26.61 38.06 8.58
N THR A 125 -27.53 38.99 8.40
CA THR A 125 -27.22 40.42 8.51
C THR A 125 -27.05 40.82 9.98
N PRO A 126 -26.23 41.84 10.31
CA PRO A 126 -26.09 42.34 11.68
C PRO A 126 -27.42 42.76 12.32
N GLN A 127 -28.37 43.24 11.51
CA GLN A 127 -29.71 43.62 11.97
C GLN A 127 -30.55 42.43 12.43
N MET A 128 -30.48 41.31 11.70
CA MET A 128 -31.26 40.10 12.03
C MET A 128 -30.54 39.19 13.02
N PHE A 129 -29.23 39.36 13.20
CA PHE A 129 -28.41 38.52 14.07
C PHE A 129 -28.93 38.41 15.53
N PRO A 130 -29.37 39.49 16.22
CA PRO A 130 -29.92 39.41 17.58
C PRO A 130 -31.20 38.56 17.70
N LYS A 131 -31.92 38.35 16.59
CA LYS A 131 -33.11 37.49 16.56
C LYS A 131 -32.71 36.03 16.35
N VAL A 132 -31.68 35.78 15.54
CA VAL A 132 -31.12 34.44 15.28
C VAL A 132 -30.46 33.83 16.53
N THR A 133 -29.96 34.64 17.47
CA THR A 133 -29.39 34.14 18.73
C THR A 133 -30.41 33.37 19.59
N LYS A 134 -31.72 33.59 19.42
CA LYS A 134 -32.76 32.78 20.09
C LYS A 134 -32.68 31.29 19.72
N ILE A 135 -32.23 31.00 18.50
CA ILE A 135 -32.06 29.63 17.95
C ILE A 135 -30.65 29.09 18.22
N ALA A 136 -29.79 29.82 18.94
CA ALA A 136 -28.41 29.42 19.19
C ALA A 136 -28.28 28.03 19.84
N ARG A 137 -29.26 27.63 20.67
CA ARG A 137 -29.29 26.32 21.31
C ARG A 137 -29.40 25.16 20.30
N ILE A 138 -30.00 25.40 19.13
CA ILE A 138 -30.16 24.41 18.06
C ILE A 138 -29.02 24.52 17.04
N LEU A 139 -28.66 25.74 16.63
CA LEU A 139 -27.62 25.97 15.60
C LEU A 139 -26.19 25.79 16.12
N GLY A 140 -25.97 26.04 17.42
CA GLY A 140 -24.68 25.90 18.10
C GLY A 140 -24.07 24.51 18.00
N PRO A 141 -24.74 23.43 18.49
CA PRO A 141 -24.19 22.08 18.42
C PRO A 141 -23.99 21.58 16.99
N LYS A 142 -24.77 22.09 16.03
CA LYS A 142 -24.63 21.77 14.60
C LYS A 142 -23.50 22.55 13.91
N GLY A 143 -22.90 23.55 14.57
CA GLY A 143 -21.86 24.40 13.98
C GLY A 143 -22.35 25.35 12.87
N LEU A 144 -23.68 25.50 12.72
CA LEU A 144 -24.35 26.31 11.70
C LEU A 144 -24.55 27.77 12.14
N MET A 145 -24.27 28.09 13.41
CA MET A 145 -24.43 29.44 13.93
C MET A 145 -23.57 30.45 13.14
N PRO A 146 -24.16 31.52 12.59
CA PRO A 146 -23.38 32.57 11.93
C PRO A 146 -22.49 33.27 12.96
N THR A 147 -21.23 33.54 12.59
CA THR A 147 -20.27 34.23 13.46
C THR A 147 -19.54 35.33 12.70
N VAL A 148 -19.20 36.41 13.42
CA VAL A 148 -18.42 37.53 12.88
C VAL A 148 -17.01 37.08 12.49
N LYS A 149 -16.39 36.19 13.28
CA LYS A 149 -15.05 35.64 13.00
C LYS A 149 -14.96 34.87 11.69
N LYS A 150 -16.03 34.17 11.29
CA LYS A 150 -16.10 33.47 10.01
C LYS A 150 -16.53 34.36 8.84
N GLY A 151 -16.85 35.64 9.08
CA GLY A 151 -17.37 36.54 8.05
C GLY A 151 -18.78 36.19 7.55
N THR A 152 -19.52 35.34 8.28
CA THR A 152 -20.92 34.96 7.98
C THR A 152 -21.95 35.95 8.52
N VAL A 153 -21.52 36.91 9.34
CA VAL A 153 -22.34 38.05 9.78
C VAL A 153 -21.80 39.30 9.12
N THR A 154 -22.41 39.69 8.00
CA THR A 154 -21.93 40.77 7.14
C THR A 154 -23.08 41.51 6.48
N ASP A 155 -22.80 42.73 6.03
CA ASP A 155 -23.71 43.51 5.21
C ASP A 155 -23.59 43.16 3.71
N ASP A 156 -22.43 42.67 3.26
CA ASP A 156 -22.14 42.27 1.89
C ASP A 156 -22.61 40.82 1.62
N ILE A 157 -23.90 40.66 1.32
CA ILE A 157 -24.54 39.33 1.21
C ILE A 157 -24.18 38.61 -0.09
N THR A 158 -24.09 39.33 -1.21
CA THR A 158 -23.83 38.73 -2.52
C THR A 158 -22.50 37.97 -2.54
N ASN A 159 -21.42 38.63 -2.12
CA ASN A 159 -20.06 38.06 -2.07
C ASN A 159 -19.95 36.91 -1.06
N THR A 160 -20.63 37.04 0.09
CA THR A 160 -20.59 36.01 1.13
C THR A 160 -21.38 34.76 0.74
N VAL A 161 -22.51 34.91 0.02
CA VAL A 161 -23.26 33.77 -0.53
C VAL A 161 -22.41 33.03 -1.57
N ILE A 162 -21.79 33.75 -2.52
CA ILE A 162 -20.95 33.14 -3.57
C ILE A 162 -19.77 32.39 -2.95
N THR A 163 -19.03 33.04 -2.05
CA THR A 163 -17.90 32.43 -1.35
C THR A 163 -18.35 31.22 -0.53
N SER A 164 -19.50 31.31 0.14
CA SER A 164 -20.01 30.22 0.98
C SER A 164 -20.42 28.98 0.18
N LYS A 165 -20.88 29.11 -1.07
CA LYS A 165 -21.21 27.95 -1.92
C LYS A 165 -19.98 27.08 -2.19
N GLY A 166 -18.84 27.72 -2.47
CA GLY A 166 -17.58 27.04 -2.83
C GLY A 166 -16.57 26.88 -1.69
N ALA A 167 -16.84 27.44 -0.50
CA ALA A 167 -15.88 27.45 0.59
C ALA A 167 -15.56 26.04 1.11
N PHE A 168 -14.27 25.71 1.00
CA PHE A 168 -13.58 24.54 1.48
C PHE A 168 -12.71 24.92 2.68
N ASP A 169 -13.12 24.47 3.86
CA ASP A 169 -12.38 24.68 5.10
C ASP A 169 -11.31 23.60 5.26
N PHE A 170 -10.08 24.03 5.57
CA PHE A 170 -8.99 23.12 5.89
C PHE A 170 -8.39 23.44 7.26
N LYS A 171 -7.96 22.38 7.96
CA LYS A 171 -7.42 22.47 9.32
C LYS A 171 -6.21 21.57 9.45
N GLY A 172 -5.09 22.15 9.87
CA GLY A 172 -3.88 21.40 10.19
C GLY A 172 -3.97 20.71 11.54
N ASP A 173 -3.20 19.63 11.71
CA ASP A 173 -3.01 18.97 12.99
C ASP A 173 -1.94 19.69 13.84
N LYS A 174 -1.87 19.36 15.12
CA LYS A 174 -0.88 19.88 16.07
C LYS A 174 0.57 19.62 15.61
N PHE A 175 0.79 18.54 14.87
CA PHE A 175 2.09 18.18 14.30
C PHE A 175 2.43 18.94 13.00
N GLY A 176 1.53 19.78 12.52
CA GLY A 176 1.71 20.55 11.30
C GLY A 176 1.46 19.80 10.00
N VAL A 177 0.84 18.62 10.07
CA VAL A 177 0.35 17.93 8.89
C VAL A 177 -1.04 18.44 8.55
N LEU A 178 -1.22 18.88 7.30
CA LEU A 178 -2.51 19.25 6.75
C LEU A 178 -3.09 18.06 5.99
N HIS A 179 -4.28 17.63 6.40
CA HIS A 179 -5.04 16.56 5.74
C HIS A 179 -6.14 17.21 4.90
N THR A 180 -6.02 17.19 3.58
CA THR A 180 -6.98 17.85 2.69
C THR A 180 -7.35 16.98 1.51
N GLY A 181 -8.65 16.74 1.31
CA GLY A 181 -9.17 16.21 0.05
C GLY A 181 -8.96 17.21 -1.08
N ILE A 182 -8.45 16.75 -2.22
CA ILE A 182 -8.21 17.57 -3.42
C ILE A 182 -9.24 17.26 -4.52
N GLY A 183 -9.70 16.01 -4.60
CA GLY A 183 -10.57 15.60 -5.69
C GLY A 183 -11.11 14.18 -5.51
N LYS A 184 -11.86 13.73 -6.51
CA LYS A 184 -12.26 12.32 -6.66
C LYS A 184 -11.47 11.70 -7.81
N VAL A 185 -11.35 10.37 -7.83
CA VAL A 185 -10.70 9.64 -8.92
C VAL A 185 -11.28 9.98 -10.29
N ASN A 186 -12.60 10.18 -10.35
CA ASN A 186 -13.32 10.54 -11.58
C ASN A 186 -13.03 11.95 -12.12
N PHE A 187 -12.33 12.82 -11.38
CA PHE A 187 -12.03 14.17 -11.88
C PHE A 187 -10.94 14.14 -12.95
N GLU A 188 -10.90 15.14 -13.84
CA GLU A 188 -9.80 15.27 -14.80
C GLU A 188 -8.47 15.49 -14.06
N SER A 189 -7.35 15.03 -14.64
CA SER A 189 -6.05 15.18 -13.99
C SER A 189 -5.71 16.65 -13.77
N ASN A 190 -5.99 17.51 -14.77
CA ASN A 190 -5.80 18.95 -14.74
C ASN A 190 -6.58 19.63 -13.60
N ASP A 191 -7.83 19.21 -13.37
CA ASP A 191 -8.69 19.74 -12.29
C ASP A 191 -8.10 19.45 -10.91
N ILE A 192 -7.58 18.24 -10.70
CA ILE A 192 -6.94 17.83 -9.45
C ILE A 192 -5.66 18.65 -9.21
N GLU A 193 -4.88 18.91 -10.27
CA GLU A 193 -3.69 19.76 -10.13
C GLU A 193 -4.04 21.20 -9.78
N ALA A 194 -5.06 21.76 -10.42
CA ALA A 194 -5.50 23.13 -10.19
C ALA A 194 -5.97 23.30 -8.73
N ASN A 195 -6.73 22.33 -8.20
CA ASN A 195 -7.15 22.32 -6.81
C ASN A 195 -5.96 22.25 -5.84
N LEU A 196 -4.96 21.40 -6.12
CA LEU A 196 -3.76 21.29 -5.29
C LEU A 196 -2.96 22.60 -5.31
N LYS A 197 -2.75 23.19 -6.49
CA LYS A 197 -2.04 24.48 -6.66
C LYS A 197 -2.75 25.59 -5.87
N ALA A 198 -4.08 25.67 -5.95
CA ALA A 198 -4.86 26.66 -5.20
C ALA A 198 -4.67 26.51 -3.67
N ILE A 199 -4.66 25.28 -3.14
CA ILE A 199 -4.41 25.03 -1.71
C ILE A 199 -2.99 25.49 -1.32
N LEU A 200 -1.98 25.15 -2.13
CA LEU A 200 -0.60 25.54 -1.84
C LEU A 200 -0.41 27.07 -1.91
N GLU A 201 -1.06 27.74 -2.84
CA GLU A 201 -1.04 29.21 -2.94
C GLU A 201 -1.70 29.86 -1.73
N GLU A 202 -2.85 29.35 -1.29
CA GLU A 202 -3.53 29.87 -0.10
C GLU A 202 -2.67 29.69 1.17
N LEU A 203 -2.00 28.54 1.30
CA LEU A 203 -1.05 28.31 2.41
C LEU A 203 0.14 29.28 2.37
N LYS A 204 0.63 29.64 1.17
CA LYS A 204 1.68 30.66 1.00
C LYS A 204 1.21 32.04 1.47
N LEU A 205 -0.03 32.41 1.12
CA LEU A 205 -0.61 33.71 1.48
C LEU A 205 -0.89 33.81 2.97
N SER A 206 -1.57 32.81 3.54
CA SER A 206 -1.99 32.79 4.94
C SER A 206 -0.82 32.74 5.92
N TYR A 207 0.32 32.14 5.55
CA TYR A 207 1.45 31.91 6.45
C TYR A 207 2.79 32.42 5.90
N LYS A 208 2.89 33.75 5.75
CA LYS A 208 4.07 34.46 5.23
C LYS A 208 5.37 34.25 6.04
N THR A 209 5.26 33.88 7.32
CA THR A 209 6.39 33.64 8.25
C THR A 209 6.92 32.21 8.23
N LEU A 210 6.26 31.29 7.54
CA LEU A 210 6.79 29.95 7.33
C LEU A 210 7.86 30.02 6.24
N TYR A 211 9.07 29.51 6.52
CA TYR A 211 10.21 29.47 5.59
C TYR A 211 9.87 28.65 4.32
N PHE A 212 9.15 29.25 3.37
CA PHE A 212 8.65 28.56 2.17
C PHE A 212 9.77 28.01 1.29
N HIS A 213 10.99 28.50 1.47
CA HIS A 213 12.17 28.09 0.72
C HIS A 213 12.63 26.64 0.98
N GLN A 214 11.99 25.93 1.91
CA GLN A 214 12.38 24.57 2.33
C GLN A 214 11.17 23.68 2.71
N LEU A 215 9.94 24.03 2.28
CA LEU A 215 8.69 23.61 2.94
C LEU A 215 7.73 22.76 2.10
N VAL A 216 8.15 22.21 0.96
CA VAL A 216 7.39 21.17 0.25
C VAL A 216 8.29 19.96 0.08
N ASP A 217 8.84 19.45 1.19
CA ASP A 217 9.77 18.32 1.10
C ASP A 217 9.01 17.01 0.81
N GLN A 218 7.74 16.87 1.20
CA GLN A 218 6.89 15.72 0.83
C GLN A 218 5.40 16.11 0.78
N VAL A 219 4.81 16.11 -0.42
CA VAL A 219 3.35 16.01 -0.59
C VAL A 219 3.06 14.53 -0.81
N LEU A 220 2.53 13.89 0.22
CA LEU A 220 2.10 12.50 0.12
C LEU A 220 0.64 12.52 -0.33
N LEU A 221 0.36 12.09 -1.56
CA LEU A 221 -1.01 11.83 -1.98
C LEU A 221 -1.39 10.45 -1.48
N LEU A 222 -2.35 10.38 -0.56
CA LEU A 222 -2.85 9.14 -0.03
C LEU A 222 -4.33 8.99 -0.36
N LEU A 223 -4.71 7.73 -0.53
CA LEU A 223 -6.08 7.30 -0.52
C LEU A 223 -6.43 6.78 0.87
N VAL A 224 -7.63 7.13 1.34
CA VAL A 224 -8.16 6.85 2.69
C VAL A 224 -8.25 5.35 3.02
N VAL A 225 -7.93 4.45 2.09
CA VAL A 225 -7.85 3.00 2.35
C VAL A 225 -6.42 2.53 2.70
N GLN A 226 -5.38 3.29 2.31
CA GLN A 226 -3.98 2.84 2.41
C GLN A 226 -3.41 3.01 3.84
N LEU A 227 -3.75 4.10 4.55
CA LEU A 227 -3.16 4.37 5.87
C LEU A 227 -3.77 3.49 6.97
N PHE A 228 -5.04 3.07 6.83
CA PHE A 228 -5.70 2.18 7.80
C PHE A 228 -5.18 0.73 7.71
N ARG A 229 -4.66 0.31 6.55
CA ARG A 229 -4.02 -1.01 6.38
C ARG A 229 -2.53 -1.02 6.75
N LEU A 230 -1.80 0.08 6.54
CA LEU A 230 -0.36 0.17 6.88
C LEU A 230 -0.09 0.35 8.38
N LEU A 231 -0.95 1.06 9.12
CA LEU A 231 -0.77 1.27 10.58
C LEU A 231 -1.13 0.04 11.43
N GLN A 232 -1.89 -0.92 10.92
CA GLN A 232 -2.18 -2.15 11.66
C GLN A 232 -1.03 -3.17 11.61
N GLY A 233 -0.05 -3.01 10.72
CA GLY A 233 1.12 -3.90 10.66
C GLY A 233 2.04 -3.84 11.88
N THR A 234 2.08 -2.71 12.59
CA THR A 234 2.96 -2.51 13.76
C THR A 234 2.22 -2.57 15.11
N LEU A 235 0.90 -2.42 15.13
CA LEU A 235 0.07 -2.48 16.35
C LEU A 235 -0.72 -3.80 16.53
N ALA A 236 -0.72 -4.70 15.56
CA ALA A 236 -1.42 -6.00 15.63
C ALA A 236 -0.73 -7.07 16.51
N ARG A 237 -0.01 -6.67 17.57
CA ARG A 237 0.40 -7.56 18.67
C ARG A 237 -0.28 -7.26 20.01
N ALA A 238 -1.09 -6.20 20.12
CA ALA A 238 -1.62 -5.75 21.41
C ALA A 238 -3.15 -5.79 21.56
N PHE A 239 -3.92 -6.11 20.52
CA PHE A 239 -5.38 -6.19 20.62
C PHE A 239 -5.91 -7.50 20.04
N SER A 240 -5.75 -8.59 20.79
CA SER A 240 -6.62 -9.75 20.64
C SER A 240 -7.87 -9.54 21.48
N THR A 241 -8.95 -9.07 20.87
CA THR A 241 -10.32 -9.44 21.26
C THR A 241 -11.25 -9.21 20.07
N SER A 242 -11.88 -10.31 19.65
CA SER A 242 -12.97 -10.41 18.67
C SER A 242 -12.77 -9.65 17.35
N SER A 243 -11.88 -10.15 16.49
CA SER A 243 -12.09 -9.98 15.04
C SER A 243 -13.29 -10.84 14.65
N VAL A 244 -14.38 -10.19 14.25
CA VAL A 244 -15.46 -10.83 13.50
C VAL A 244 -14.79 -11.46 12.28
N LYS A 245 -14.76 -12.80 12.22
CA LYS A 245 -14.45 -13.54 10.99
C LYS A 245 -15.44 -13.05 9.94
N ALA A 246 -15.02 -12.10 9.10
CA ALA A 246 -15.66 -11.88 7.82
C ALA A 246 -15.67 -13.25 7.13
N SER A 247 -16.87 -13.72 6.82
CA SER A 247 -17.14 -15.06 6.31
C SER A 247 -16.26 -15.34 5.08
N SER A 248 -15.23 -16.18 5.25
CA SER A 248 -14.48 -16.80 4.16
C SER A 248 -15.31 -17.94 3.56
N SER A 249 -16.54 -17.64 3.15
CA SER A 249 -17.41 -18.55 2.42
C SER A 249 -17.56 -18.07 0.98
N HIS A 250 -16.43 -17.74 0.34
CA HIS A 250 -16.31 -17.93 -1.10
C HIS A 250 -15.98 -19.42 -1.28
N GLY A 251 -16.68 -20.09 -2.20
CA GLY A 251 -16.93 -21.54 -2.15
C GLY A 251 -15.69 -22.43 -2.06
N LEU A 252 -15.81 -23.63 -1.50
CA LEU A 252 -14.72 -24.60 -1.49
C LEU A 252 -14.12 -24.74 -2.89
N SER A 253 -12.79 -24.58 -3.00
CA SER A 253 -12.10 -24.76 -4.26
C SER A 253 -12.11 -26.25 -4.64
N ARG A 254 -12.67 -26.56 -5.81
CA ARG A 254 -12.72 -27.92 -6.39
C ARG A 254 -11.38 -28.65 -6.30
N MET A 255 -10.29 -27.94 -6.61
CA MET A 255 -8.95 -28.54 -6.62
C MET A 255 -8.42 -28.88 -5.23
N LYS A 256 -8.87 -28.15 -4.19
CA LYS A 256 -8.57 -28.49 -2.80
C LYS A 256 -9.35 -29.73 -2.35
N GLU A 257 -10.64 -29.81 -2.69
CA GLU A 257 -11.45 -31.01 -2.42
C GLU A 257 -10.88 -32.25 -3.10
N TYR A 258 -10.45 -32.12 -4.37
CA TYR A 258 -9.76 -33.18 -5.10
C TYR A 258 -8.49 -33.63 -4.37
N TYR A 259 -7.70 -32.70 -3.85
CA TYR A 259 -6.53 -33.06 -3.06
C TYR A 259 -6.91 -33.80 -1.76
N ASP A 260 -7.86 -33.28 -1.00
CA ASP A 260 -8.22 -33.82 0.30
C ASP A 260 -8.86 -35.22 0.17
N HIS A 261 -9.69 -35.46 -0.85
CA HIS A 261 -10.46 -36.70 -1.01
C HIS A 261 -9.80 -37.79 -1.84
N THR A 262 -8.96 -37.47 -2.83
CA THR A 262 -8.37 -38.49 -3.71
C THR A 262 -6.86 -38.46 -3.70
N LEU A 263 -6.24 -37.31 -3.98
CA LEU A 263 -4.78 -37.27 -4.12
C LEU A 263 -4.07 -37.58 -2.81
N SER A 264 -4.59 -37.13 -1.67
CA SER A 264 -3.93 -37.34 -0.38
C SER A 264 -3.72 -38.83 -0.08
N GLU A 265 -4.74 -39.66 -0.37
CA GLU A 265 -4.71 -41.10 -0.20
C GLU A 265 -3.75 -41.76 -1.20
N ASP A 266 -3.84 -41.39 -2.48
CA ASP A 266 -2.96 -41.92 -3.52
C ASP A 266 -1.48 -41.60 -3.24
N LEU A 267 -1.18 -40.36 -2.83
CA LEU A 267 0.17 -39.92 -2.45
C LEU A 267 0.69 -40.68 -1.24
N MET A 268 -0.18 -40.98 -0.27
CA MET A 268 0.17 -41.78 0.90
C MET A 268 0.53 -43.21 0.49
N VAL A 269 -0.27 -43.85 -0.36
CA VAL A 269 -0.03 -45.21 -0.84
C VAL A 269 1.22 -45.28 -1.71
N LEU A 270 1.38 -44.37 -2.67
CA LEU A 270 2.57 -44.29 -3.53
C LEU A 270 3.85 -43.98 -2.74
N GLY A 271 3.71 -43.22 -1.65
CA GLY A 271 4.80 -42.84 -0.76
C GLY A 271 5.15 -43.92 0.27
N TYR A 272 4.37 -45.00 0.40
CA TYR A 272 4.58 -46.00 1.43
C TYR A 272 5.84 -46.84 1.17
N ASP A 273 6.76 -46.84 2.13
CA ASP A 273 7.96 -47.68 2.11
C ASP A 273 7.95 -48.56 3.37
N HIS A 274 7.55 -49.83 3.19
CA HIS A 274 7.45 -50.80 4.28
C HIS A 274 8.79 -50.96 5.03
N THR A 275 9.91 -50.87 4.31
CA THR A 275 11.25 -51.11 4.88
C THR A 275 11.72 -50.00 5.83
N ARG A 276 11.18 -48.78 5.67
CA ARG A 276 11.46 -47.65 6.54
C ARG A 276 10.55 -47.58 7.76
N VAL A 277 9.36 -48.19 7.67
CA VAL A 277 8.32 -48.12 8.71
C VAL A 277 8.33 -49.36 9.61
N ALA A 278 8.73 -50.54 9.10
CA ALA A 278 8.88 -51.75 9.89
C ALA A 278 10.25 -51.78 10.60
N PRO A 279 10.32 -51.65 11.94
CA PRO A 279 11.58 -51.54 12.69
C PRO A 279 12.44 -52.82 12.65
N ALA A 280 11.90 -53.96 12.22
CA ALA A 280 12.61 -55.24 12.21
C ALA A 280 13.59 -55.43 11.04
N THR A 281 13.62 -54.52 10.05
CA THR A 281 14.44 -54.70 8.84
C THR A 281 15.02 -53.38 8.32
N SER A 282 15.28 -52.40 9.19
CA SER A 282 15.98 -51.18 8.79
C SER A 282 17.49 -51.45 8.71
N LYS A 283 18.12 -51.04 7.60
CA LYS A 283 19.58 -51.22 7.36
C LYS A 283 20.49 -50.37 8.27
N TYR A 284 19.93 -49.55 9.15
CA TYR A 284 20.68 -48.59 9.99
C TYR A 284 20.15 -48.54 11.44
N PRO A 285 20.33 -49.62 12.23
CA PRO A 285 20.08 -49.61 13.67
C PRO A 285 21.09 -48.71 14.43
N ASP A 286 22.24 -48.41 13.82
CA ASP A 286 23.36 -47.77 14.50
C ASP A 286 23.18 -46.28 14.75
N LEU A 287 22.29 -45.59 14.04
CA LEU A 287 22.19 -44.13 14.08
C LEU A 287 21.47 -43.64 15.35
N GLU A 288 20.41 -44.31 15.77
CA GLU A 288 19.75 -44.05 17.06
C GLU A 288 20.62 -44.49 18.23
N ALA A 289 21.34 -45.62 18.09
CA ALA A 289 22.31 -46.09 19.08
C ALA A 289 23.48 -45.10 19.24
N GLN A 290 23.99 -44.52 18.15
CA GLN A 290 25.04 -43.50 18.15
C GLN A 290 24.58 -42.17 18.78
N ILE A 291 23.32 -41.77 18.55
CA ILE A 291 22.74 -40.58 19.19
C ILE A 291 22.59 -40.78 20.70
N LYS A 292 22.13 -41.97 21.12
CA LYS A 292 22.05 -42.33 22.55
C LYS A 292 23.42 -42.39 23.22
N SER A 293 24.39 -43.06 22.59
CA SER A 293 25.75 -43.14 23.14
C SER A 293 26.44 -41.78 23.24
N ALA A 294 26.17 -40.87 22.29
CA ALA A 294 26.69 -39.49 22.31
C ALA A 294 26.05 -38.65 23.43
N LEU A 295 24.75 -38.81 23.68
CA LEU A 295 24.05 -38.16 24.79
C LEU A 295 24.55 -38.66 26.15
N GLU A 296 24.85 -39.95 26.26
CA GLU A 296 25.40 -40.57 27.48
C GLU A 296 26.86 -40.16 27.77
N THR A 297 27.69 -39.97 26.74
CA THR A 297 29.06 -39.44 26.93
C THR A 297 29.04 -37.98 27.36
N THR A 298 28.08 -37.19 26.89
CA THR A 298 27.94 -35.77 27.28
C THR A 298 27.47 -35.59 28.73
N ALA A 299 26.80 -36.60 29.31
CA ALA A 299 26.26 -36.53 30.67
C ALA A 299 27.27 -36.92 31.77
N THR A 300 28.40 -37.53 31.42
CA THR A 300 29.27 -38.20 32.40
C THR A 300 30.57 -37.45 32.72
N GLU A 301 30.91 -36.37 31.99
CA GLU A 301 32.15 -35.60 32.26
C GLU A 301 31.88 -34.38 33.15
N PRO A 302 32.67 -34.16 34.22
CA PRO A 302 32.56 -32.94 35.02
C PRO A 302 33.13 -31.74 34.26
N ILE A 303 32.39 -30.63 34.31
CA ILE A 303 32.67 -29.36 33.64
C ILE A 303 34.03 -28.80 34.10
N ILE A 304 35.05 -28.87 33.23
CA ILE A 304 36.28 -28.07 33.35
C ILE A 304 36.06 -26.77 32.56
N GLN A 305 36.03 -25.66 33.28
CA GLN A 305 35.90 -24.33 32.70
C GLN A 305 37.21 -23.85 32.06
N SER A 306 37.09 -23.40 30.82
CA SER A 306 37.98 -22.48 30.07
C SER A 306 39.32 -23.01 29.55
N THR A 307 39.27 -23.54 28.33
CA THR A 307 40.12 -22.99 27.26
C THR A 307 39.18 -22.27 26.29
N THR A 308 39.49 -21.01 25.99
CA THR A 308 38.78 -20.17 25.02
C THR A 308 38.79 -20.83 23.65
N ILE A 309 37.78 -21.64 23.38
CA ILE A 309 37.34 -21.95 22.04
C ILE A 309 36.36 -20.82 21.72
N SER A 310 36.77 -19.89 20.86
CA SER A 310 35.88 -18.98 20.14
C SER A 310 34.66 -19.79 19.64
N PRO A 311 33.45 -19.22 19.50
CA PRO A 311 32.28 -19.96 19.00
C PRO A 311 32.43 -20.28 17.49
N ASP A 312 33.53 -20.95 17.15
CA ASP A 312 34.06 -21.19 15.84
C ASP A 312 33.51 -22.50 15.32
N ALA A 313 32.79 -22.36 14.21
CA ALA A 313 32.52 -23.36 13.20
C ALA A 313 31.72 -24.58 13.67
N VAL A 314 30.39 -24.44 13.68
CA VAL A 314 29.54 -25.54 13.19
C VAL A 314 30.20 -26.03 11.91
N ARG A 315 30.71 -27.28 11.89
CA ARG A 315 31.35 -27.86 10.70
C ARG A 315 30.32 -27.83 9.58
N THR A 316 30.37 -26.77 8.78
CA THR A 316 29.53 -26.67 7.60
C THR A 316 29.93 -27.82 6.69
N ARG A 317 28.94 -28.42 6.02
CA ARG A 317 29.21 -29.50 5.07
C ARG A 317 30.26 -29.03 4.08
N LYS A 318 31.19 -29.91 3.67
CA LYS A 318 32.24 -29.61 2.69
C LYS A 318 31.65 -28.79 1.53
N GLY A 319 32.16 -27.57 1.34
CA GLY A 319 31.63 -26.60 0.36
C GLY A 319 30.64 -25.56 0.90
N GLY A 320 30.54 -25.37 2.23
CA GLY A 320 29.77 -24.27 2.84
C GLY A 320 28.25 -24.35 2.65
N LYS A 321 27.73 -25.49 2.18
CA LYS A 321 26.31 -25.67 1.92
C LYS A 321 25.55 -25.82 3.25
N PRO A 322 24.37 -25.18 3.40
CA PRO A 322 23.53 -25.38 4.58
C PRO A 322 23.13 -26.85 4.71
N VAL A 323 22.97 -27.31 5.94
CA VAL A 323 22.50 -28.67 6.24
C VAL A 323 21.06 -28.79 5.78
N LYS A 324 20.76 -29.80 4.96
CA LYS A 324 19.37 -30.07 4.54
C LYS A 324 18.57 -30.64 5.71
N PRO A 325 17.28 -30.29 5.85
CA PRO A 325 16.43 -30.92 6.85
C PRO A 325 16.36 -32.43 6.59
N LEU A 326 16.38 -33.22 7.67
CA LEU A 326 16.18 -34.66 7.59
C LEU A 326 14.74 -34.94 7.12
N GLN A 327 14.60 -35.94 6.25
CA GLN A 327 13.30 -36.35 5.74
C GLN A 327 12.57 -37.15 6.82
N PRO A 328 11.38 -36.73 7.26
CA PRO A 328 10.55 -37.55 8.13
C PRO A 328 10.07 -38.81 7.39
N LEU A 329 9.72 -39.83 8.16
CA LEU A 329 9.06 -41.02 7.63
C LEU A 329 7.71 -40.61 7.02
N LYS A 330 7.42 -41.12 5.83
CA LYS A 330 6.14 -40.90 5.15
C LYS A 330 5.05 -41.62 5.95
N SER A 331 4.07 -40.86 6.40
CA SER A 331 2.96 -41.31 7.26
C SER A 331 1.72 -40.52 6.86
N ALA A 332 0.53 -40.93 7.30
CA ALA A 332 -0.73 -40.23 7.03
C ALA A 332 -0.71 -38.74 7.44
N LYS A 333 0.13 -38.38 8.43
CA LYS A 333 0.31 -37.00 8.88
C LYS A 333 1.26 -36.18 8.00
N VAL A 334 2.10 -36.85 7.22
CA VAL A 334 3.22 -36.27 6.47
C VAL A 334 3.03 -36.60 4.99
N ILE A 335 1.99 -36.00 4.41
CA ILE A 335 1.67 -36.11 2.99
C ILE A 335 2.10 -34.82 2.29
N PRO A 336 2.79 -34.89 1.14
CA PRO A 336 3.12 -33.73 0.34
C PRO A 336 1.87 -32.95 -0.06
N ARG A 337 1.82 -31.66 0.25
CA ARG A 337 0.77 -30.73 -0.17
C ARG A 337 1.35 -29.42 -0.66
N LEU A 338 0.53 -28.64 -1.35
CA LEU A 338 0.89 -27.30 -1.78
C LEU A 338 0.76 -26.33 -0.59
N ASP A 339 1.82 -25.57 -0.27
CA ASP A 339 1.83 -24.61 0.85
C ASP A 339 1.51 -23.19 0.37
N LYS A 340 2.21 -22.76 -0.67
CA LYS A 340 2.00 -21.45 -1.32
C LYS A 340 2.48 -21.49 -2.77
N ILE A 341 1.94 -20.59 -3.58
CA ILE A 341 2.47 -20.29 -4.91
C ILE A 341 3.03 -18.89 -4.88
N THR A 342 4.24 -18.72 -5.39
CA THR A 342 4.86 -17.40 -5.55
C THR A 342 4.94 -17.07 -7.03
N LEU A 343 4.28 -16.00 -7.45
CA LEU A 343 4.42 -15.41 -8.77
C LEU A 343 5.51 -14.34 -8.69
N HIS A 344 6.45 -14.39 -9.62
CA HIS A 344 7.55 -13.45 -9.68
C HIS A 344 7.74 -12.98 -11.12
N ALA A 345 7.52 -11.69 -11.39
CA ALA A 345 7.78 -11.10 -12.70
C ALA A 345 8.93 -10.10 -12.58
N MET A 346 9.94 -10.28 -13.43
CA MET A 346 11.10 -9.39 -13.48
C MET A 346 11.06 -8.55 -14.75
N ILE A 347 10.97 -7.23 -14.57
CA ILE A 347 10.70 -6.26 -15.63
C ILE A 347 11.95 -5.44 -15.82
N LYS A 348 12.91 -5.96 -16.61
CA LYS A 348 14.17 -5.24 -16.86
C LYS A 348 13.94 -3.89 -17.54
N ASP A 349 12.85 -3.76 -18.30
CA ASP A 349 12.46 -2.52 -18.98
C ASP A 349 12.01 -1.41 -18.01
N SER A 350 11.72 -1.74 -16.74
CA SER A 350 11.27 -0.75 -15.76
C SER A 350 12.32 0.29 -15.43
N ILE A 351 13.59 -0.02 -15.67
CA ILE A 351 14.73 0.90 -15.53
C ILE A 351 14.52 2.15 -16.39
N ASN A 352 13.94 1.98 -17.58
CA ASN A 352 13.69 3.08 -18.51
C ASN A 352 12.29 3.68 -18.35
N ASN A 353 11.32 2.89 -17.88
CA ASN A 353 9.93 3.31 -17.77
C ASN A 353 9.22 2.69 -16.55
N LEU A 354 8.99 3.51 -15.53
CA LEU A 354 8.24 3.13 -14.33
C LEU A 354 6.77 2.74 -14.64
N MET A 355 6.19 3.26 -15.72
CA MET A 355 4.81 2.93 -16.13
C MET A 355 4.66 1.44 -16.45
N LEU A 356 5.68 0.81 -17.06
CA LEU A 356 5.68 -0.63 -17.34
C LEU A 356 5.69 -1.45 -16.06
N PHE A 357 6.43 -1.00 -15.04
CA PHE A 357 6.42 -1.62 -13.72
C PHE A 357 5.04 -1.53 -13.05
N MET A 358 4.41 -0.36 -13.13
CA MET A 358 3.08 -0.14 -12.56
C MET A 358 2.00 -0.93 -13.28
N GLN A 359 2.10 -1.07 -14.60
CA GLN A 359 1.20 -1.90 -15.39
C GLN A 359 1.25 -3.38 -14.95
N GLU A 360 2.45 -3.91 -14.75
CA GLU A 360 2.66 -5.29 -14.32
C GLU A 360 2.24 -5.53 -12.87
N THR A 361 2.47 -4.57 -11.96
CA THR A 361 1.91 -4.65 -10.61
C THR A 361 0.38 -4.71 -10.66
N LEU A 362 -0.27 -3.94 -11.52
CA LEU A 362 -1.72 -3.99 -11.70
C LEU A 362 -2.19 -5.34 -12.24
N LEU A 363 -1.50 -5.89 -13.24
CA LEU A 363 -1.79 -7.20 -13.83
C LEU A 363 -1.70 -8.34 -12.81
N LEU A 364 -0.69 -8.31 -11.94
CA LEU A 364 -0.47 -9.36 -10.95
C LEU A 364 -1.38 -9.19 -9.71
N ILE A 365 -1.65 -7.96 -9.27
CA ILE A 365 -2.45 -7.68 -8.07
C ILE A 365 -3.94 -7.75 -8.36
N GLY A 366 -4.40 -7.15 -9.47
CA GLY A 366 -5.82 -7.06 -9.81
C GLY A 366 -6.50 -8.41 -10.02
N ASN A 367 -5.72 -9.44 -10.38
CA ASN A 367 -6.23 -10.75 -10.74
C ASN A 367 -6.16 -11.78 -9.60
N TYR A 368 -5.23 -11.62 -8.66
CA TYR A 368 -4.92 -12.66 -7.67
C TYR A 368 -4.92 -12.22 -6.21
N GLY A 369 -5.22 -10.95 -5.89
CA GLY A 369 -5.18 -10.45 -4.51
C GLY A 369 -6.46 -9.74 -4.09
N LYS A 370 -7.39 -10.46 -3.45
CA LYS A 370 -8.40 -9.80 -2.60
C LYS A 370 -8.01 -9.85 -1.13
N ASN A 371 -7.21 -10.82 -0.68
CA ASN A 371 -6.74 -10.91 0.70
C ASN A 371 -5.26 -11.34 0.80
N GLU A 372 -4.46 -10.62 1.60
CA GLU A 372 -3.14 -11.05 2.11
C GLU A 372 -1.99 -11.31 1.11
N THR A 373 -1.86 -10.54 0.03
CA THR A 373 -0.63 -10.54 -0.77
C THR A 373 0.47 -9.70 -0.10
N PHE A 374 1.51 -10.35 0.44
CA PHE A 374 2.75 -9.66 0.83
C PHE A 374 3.47 -9.19 -0.45
N LEU A 375 3.27 -7.93 -0.82
CA LEU A 375 4.08 -7.29 -1.85
C LEU A 375 5.49 -7.05 -1.26
N PHE A 376 6.40 -7.99 -1.46
CA PHE A 376 7.82 -7.67 -1.38
C PHE A 376 8.22 -7.05 -2.71
N ILE A 377 8.32 -5.72 -2.74
CA ILE A 377 9.18 -5.04 -3.71
C ILE A 377 10.60 -5.49 -3.34
N ILE A 378 11.09 -6.57 -3.96
CA ILE A 378 12.50 -6.90 -3.84
C ILE A 378 13.21 -5.89 -4.73
N LEU A 379 13.74 -4.86 -4.08
CA LEU A 379 14.73 -3.95 -4.61
C LEU A 379 16.00 -4.77 -4.89
N LEU A 380 15.98 -5.51 -6.00
CA LEU A 380 17.07 -6.40 -6.37
C LEU A 380 18.11 -5.54 -7.08
N LEU A 381 19.13 -5.16 -6.31
CA LEU A 381 20.33 -4.45 -6.75
C LEU A 381 21.02 -5.26 -7.86
N ILE A 382 20.73 -4.94 -9.12
CA ILE A 382 21.59 -5.32 -10.24
C ILE A 382 22.64 -4.21 -10.39
N LEU A 383 23.90 -4.61 -10.38
CA LEU A 383 25.14 -3.84 -10.36
C LEU A 383 25.35 -2.84 -11.52
N TYR A 384 24.31 -2.45 -12.26
CA TYR A 384 24.45 -1.81 -13.57
C TYR A 384 23.76 -0.48 -13.80
N ASN A 385 23.04 0.12 -12.83
CA ASN A 385 22.93 1.58 -12.67
C ASN A 385 21.90 1.97 -11.60
N SER A 386 22.28 2.96 -10.81
CA SER A 386 21.49 3.79 -9.88
C SER A 386 20.72 3.06 -8.77
N GLU A 387 21.00 3.49 -7.54
CA GLU A 387 20.36 3.06 -6.30
C GLU A 387 18.83 3.13 -6.41
N GLY A 388 18.14 2.03 -6.06
CA GLY A 388 16.77 2.12 -5.54
C GLY A 388 15.59 1.91 -6.48
N MET A 389 15.76 1.61 -7.77
CA MET A 389 14.60 1.46 -8.66
C MET A 389 13.89 0.10 -8.53
N PRO A 390 12.54 0.06 -8.57
CA PRO A 390 11.79 -1.20 -8.54
C PRO A 390 11.83 -1.91 -9.89
N VAL A 391 12.33 -3.16 -9.91
CA VAL A 391 12.58 -3.96 -11.13
C VAL A 391 11.77 -5.26 -11.17
N GLY A 392 11.06 -5.60 -10.10
CA GLY A 392 10.28 -6.84 -10.07
C GLY A 392 9.10 -6.81 -9.12
N VAL A 393 8.07 -7.57 -9.49
CA VAL A 393 6.85 -7.76 -8.73
C VAL A 393 6.82 -9.19 -8.22
N LYS A 394 6.54 -9.35 -6.93
CA LYS A 394 6.39 -10.66 -6.29
C LYS A 394 5.05 -10.73 -5.58
N VAL A 395 4.26 -11.74 -5.92
CA VAL A 395 2.96 -12.02 -5.30
C VAL A 395 3.00 -13.43 -4.72
N THR A 396 2.55 -13.59 -3.47
CA THR A 396 2.47 -14.91 -2.82
C THR A 396 1.01 -15.26 -2.57
N LEU A 397 0.54 -16.31 -3.21
CA LEU A 397 -0.81 -16.87 -3.07
C LEU A 397 -0.81 -17.99 -2.04
N ARG A 398 -1.83 -18.01 -1.18
CA ARG A 398 -2.03 -19.00 -0.13
C ARG A 398 -3.49 -19.41 -0.04
N GLY A 399 -3.74 -20.56 0.58
CA GLY A 399 -5.10 -21.01 0.84
C GLY A 399 -5.87 -21.26 -0.45
N GLU A 400 -7.06 -20.69 -0.57
CA GLU A 400 -7.98 -20.97 -1.67
C GLU A 400 -7.57 -20.29 -3.00
N GLU A 401 -7.09 -19.04 -2.95
CA GLU A 401 -6.64 -18.28 -4.13
C GLU A 401 -5.51 -19.02 -4.87
N MET A 402 -4.65 -19.71 -4.11
CA MET A 402 -3.60 -20.58 -4.64
C MET A 402 -4.16 -21.76 -5.45
N TYR A 403 -5.20 -22.42 -4.95
CA TYR A 403 -5.83 -23.56 -5.64
C TYR A 403 -6.64 -23.09 -6.86
N GLN A 404 -7.31 -21.94 -6.78
CA GLN A 404 -7.98 -21.34 -7.94
C GLN A 404 -6.99 -20.94 -9.04
N PHE A 405 -5.82 -20.40 -8.68
CA PHE A 405 -4.76 -20.13 -9.64
C PHE A 405 -4.27 -21.42 -10.31
N MET A 406 -4.04 -22.48 -9.53
CA MET A 406 -3.61 -23.76 -10.06
C MET A 406 -4.63 -24.35 -11.04
N ASP A 407 -5.92 -24.26 -10.72
CA ASP A 407 -7.02 -24.73 -11.57
C ASP A 407 -7.01 -24.04 -12.94
N LYS A 408 -6.95 -22.69 -12.93
CA LYS A 408 -6.84 -21.88 -14.17
C LYS A 408 -5.58 -22.19 -14.96
N LEU A 409 -4.45 -22.36 -14.28
CA LEU A 409 -3.18 -22.67 -14.91
C LEU A 409 -3.29 -24.00 -15.67
N VAL A 410 -3.78 -25.05 -15.02
CA VAL A 410 -3.82 -26.41 -15.57
C VAL A 410 -4.92 -26.58 -16.61
N GLU A 411 -6.13 -26.09 -16.35
CA GLU A 411 -7.28 -26.30 -17.25
C GLU A 411 -7.28 -25.35 -18.45
N ILE A 412 -6.81 -24.11 -18.30
CA ILE A 412 -6.95 -23.06 -19.32
C ILE A 412 -5.61 -22.70 -19.96
N VAL A 413 -4.60 -22.36 -19.15
CA VAL A 413 -3.36 -21.75 -19.67
C VAL A 413 -2.43 -22.78 -20.30
N LEU A 414 -2.12 -23.87 -19.60
CA LEU A 414 -1.19 -24.89 -20.09
C LEU A 414 -1.64 -25.53 -21.42
N PRO A 415 -2.91 -25.91 -21.62
CA PRO A 415 -3.36 -26.53 -22.87
C PRO A 415 -3.40 -25.56 -24.06
N ARG A 416 -3.58 -24.25 -23.80
CA ARG A 416 -3.61 -23.20 -24.85
C ARG A 416 -2.22 -22.73 -25.26
N LEU A 417 -1.16 -23.11 -24.54
CA LEU A 417 0.20 -22.67 -24.79
C LEU A 417 0.83 -23.46 -25.97
N LYS A 418 1.10 -22.78 -27.09
CA LYS A 418 1.55 -23.41 -28.34
C LYS A 418 2.85 -24.22 -28.24
N GLU A 419 3.84 -23.71 -27.51
CA GLU A 419 5.20 -24.28 -27.46
C GLU A 419 5.61 -24.59 -26.02
N TRP A 420 4.82 -25.42 -25.33
CA TRP A 420 5.17 -25.86 -23.99
C TRP A 420 5.24 -27.38 -23.88
N PRO A 421 6.46 -27.95 -23.87
CA PRO A 421 6.61 -29.40 -23.85
C PRO A 421 6.25 -29.98 -22.47
N GLY A 422 6.28 -29.16 -21.40
CA GLY A 422 6.09 -29.55 -20.00
C GLY A 422 7.32 -29.22 -19.15
N LEU A 423 7.24 -29.37 -17.83
CA LEU A 423 8.36 -29.07 -16.92
C LEU A 423 9.53 -30.02 -17.12
N SER A 424 10.75 -29.51 -16.99
CA SER A 424 11.93 -30.38 -16.93
C SER A 424 11.90 -31.27 -15.69
N MET A 425 12.21 -32.56 -15.85
CA MET A 425 12.43 -33.47 -14.72
C MET A 425 13.54 -33.01 -13.76
N THR A 426 14.48 -32.19 -14.22
CA THR A 426 15.55 -31.64 -13.38
C THR A 426 15.13 -30.42 -12.56
N ALA A 427 13.92 -29.89 -12.75
CA ALA A 427 13.45 -28.72 -12.02
C ALA A 427 13.30 -29.01 -10.51
N GLY A 428 13.84 -28.11 -9.69
CA GLY A 428 13.63 -28.07 -8.24
C GLY A 428 14.87 -27.74 -7.43
N ASP A 429 14.67 -27.21 -6.23
CA ASP A 429 15.74 -26.72 -5.33
C ASP A 429 16.41 -27.83 -4.49
N GLY A 430 15.86 -29.04 -4.54
CA GLY A 430 16.33 -30.19 -3.78
C GLY A 430 15.63 -30.37 -2.44
N ASN A 431 14.66 -29.50 -2.12
CA ASN A 431 13.83 -29.51 -0.91
C ASN A 431 12.33 -29.50 -1.28
N GLY A 432 11.95 -29.97 -2.47
CA GLY A 432 10.55 -30.10 -2.87
C GLY A 432 9.90 -28.84 -3.45
N ASN A 433 10.61 -27.72 -3.56
CA ASN A 433 10.08 -26.55 -4.27
C ASN A 433 10.43 -26.63 -5.75
N ILE A 434 9.47 -26.29 -6.61
CA ILE A 434 9.59 -26.39 -8.07
C ILE A 434 9.24 -25.03 -8.68
N ALA A 435 10.08 -24.55 -9.59
CA ALA A 435 9.88 -23.28 -10.29
C ALA A 435 9.70 -23.52 -11.80
N ILE A 436 8.82 -22.73 -12.41
CA ILE A 436 8.54 -22.71 -13.84
C ILE A 436 8.60 -21.26 -14.32
N GLY A 437 9.32 -20.99 -15.41
CA GLY A 437 9.24 -19.71 -16.11
C GLY A 437 8.24 -19.79 -17.26
N PHE A 438 7.38 -18.79 -17.37
CA PHE A 438 6.42 -18.65 -18.46
C PHE A 438 6.77 -17.46 -19.35
N PRO A 439 6.61 -17.60 -20.68
CA PRO A 439 6.76 -16.49 -21.60
C PRO A 439 5.62 -15.47 -21.43
N PRO A 440 5.78 -14.22 -21.90
CA PRO A 440 4.73 -13.21 -21.86
C PRO A 440 3.41 -13.65 -22.52
N SER A 441 3.50 -14.51 -23.54
CA SER A 441 2.34 -15.07 -24.23
C SER A 441 1.45 -15.91 -23.31
N ALA A 442 2.00 -16.53 -22.26
CA ALA A 442 1.21 -17.31 -21.31
C ALA A 442 0.36 -16.40 -20.40
N LEU A 443 0.85 -15.19 -20.08
CA LEU A 443 0.13 -14.25 -19.22
C LEU A 443 -1.14 -13.73 -19.90
N ALA A 444 -1.11 -13.57 -21.23
CA ALA A 444 -2.26 -13.16 -22.02
C ALA A 444 -3.39 -14.21 -22.07
N LEU A 445 -3.10 -15.47 -21.75
CA LEU A 445 -4.05 -16.58 -21.82
C LEU A 445 -4.91 -16.74 -20.55
N PHE A 446 -4.61 -15.98 -19.49
CA PHE A 446 -5.45 -15.99 -18.29
C PHE A 446 -6.78 -15.28 -18.59
N PRO A 447 -7.94 -15.88 -18.22
CA PRO A 447 -9.25 -15.31 -18.51
C PRO A 447 -9.45 -13.88 -18.00
N GLU A 448 -8.81 -13.53 -16.89
CA GLU A 448 -8.87 -12.19 -16.30
C GLU A 448 -8.18 -11.14 -17.17
N ILE A 449 -7.15 -11.56 -17.90
CA ILE A 449 -6.32 -10.70 -18.74
C ILE A 449 -6.85 -10.67 -20.17
N GLU A 450 -7.37 -11.80 -20.66
CA GLU A 450 -7.94 -11.94 -22.01
C GLU A 450 -9.01 -10.87 -22.30
N GLY A 451 -9.86 -10.55 -21.32
CA GLY A 451 -10.92 -9.54 -21.48
C GLY A 451 -10.45 -8.08 -21.49
N SER A 452 -9.22 -7.80 -21.04
CA SER A 452 -8.66 -6.44 -20.94
C SER A 452 -7.31 -6.31 -21.63
N PHE A 453 -7.02 -7.21 -22.57
CA PHE A 453 -5.72 -7.31 -23.24
C PHE A 453 -5.27 -5.98 -23.87
N ASP A 454 -6.19 -5.23 -24.48
CA ASP A 454 -5.92 -3.96 -25.15
C ASP A 454 -5.46 -2.84 -24.21
N VAL A 455 -5.74 -2.96 -22.90
CA VAL A 455 -5.31 -1.99 -21.87
C VAL A 455 -3.80 -2.09 -21.63
N TYR A 456 -3.19 -3.23 -22.00
CA TYR A 456 -1.83 -3.59 -21.64
C TYR A 456 -0.91 -3.61 -22.87
N PRO A 457 -0.16 -2.52 -23.15
CA PRO A 457 0.63 -2.40 -24.37
C PRO A 457 1.81 -3.39 -24.45
N LYS A 458 2.35 -3.80 -23.31
CA LYS A 458 3.46 -4.77 -23.24
C LYS A 458 3.33 -5.65 -22.01
N MET A 459 3.38 -6.97 -22.23
CA MET A 459 3.42 -7.98 -21.15
C MET A 459 4.84 -8.50 -20.95
N THR A 460 5.16 -8.92 -19.74
CA THR A 460 6.41 -9.58 -19.37
C THR A 460 6.19 -11.04 -19.04
N GLY A 461 7.27 -11.82 -19.11
CA GLY A 461 7.28 -13.19 -18.63
C GLY A 461 7.31 -13.22 -17.11
N PHE A 462 6.77 -14.27 -16.54
CA PHE A 462 6.71 -14.44 -15.09
C PHE A 462 7.10 -15.86 -14.70
N ASP A 463 7.70 -15.99 -13.52
CA ASP A 463 8.05 -17.24 -12.89
C ASP A 463 6.99 -17.63 -11.87
N VAL A 464 6.58 -18.88 -11.90
CA VAL A 464 5.71 -19.51 -10.91
C VAL A 464 6.54 -20.46 -10.08
N ILE A 465 6.63 -20.19 -8.78
CA ILE A 465 7.33 -21.04 -7.82
C ILE A 465 6.29 -21.73 -6.95
N PHE A 466 6.18 -23.04 -7.10
CA PHE A 466 5.37 -23.91 -6.26
C PHE A 466 6.16 -24.29 -5.02
N ASN A 467 5.75 -23.75 -3.87
CA ASN A 467 6.27 -24.17 -2.59
C ASN A 467 5.39 -25.29 -2.05
N THR A 468 6.00 -26.43 -1.80
CA THR A 468 5.31 -27.62 -1.29
C THR A 468 5.84 -27.97 0.10
N THR A 469 5.09 -28.79 0.82
CA THR A 469 5.57 -29.40 2.08
C THR A 469 6.47 -30.62 1.86
N ALA A 470 6.74 -30.98 0.59
CA ALA A 470 7.61 -32.11 0.26
C ALA A 470 9.05 -31.83 0.70
N TYR A 471 9.79 -32.87 1.08
CA TYR A 471 11.21 -32.74 1.41
C TYR A 471 12.13 -33.10 0.24
N THR A 472 11.61 -33.76 -0.79
CA THR A 472 12.35 -34.17 -1.99
C THR A 472 11.74 -33.60 -3.24
N ASN A 473 12.56 -33.35 -4.26
CA ASN A 473 12.07 -32.96 -5.58
C ASN A 473 11.26 -34.08 -6.25
N THR A 474 11.50 -35.36 -5.91
CA THR A 474 10.67 -36.47 -6.40
C THR A 474 9.24 -36.32 -5.89
N ASP A 475 9.06 -36.08 -4.60
CA ASP A 475 7.74 -35.96 -3.99
C ASP A 475 7.03 -34.67 -4.45
N GLY A 476 7.77 -33.56 -4.59
CA GLY A 476 7.23 -32.32 -5.15
C GLY A 476 6.76 -32.48 -6.60
N ARG A 477 7.51 -33.21 -7.44
CA ARG A 477 7.13 -33.47 -8.84
C ARG A 477 5.94 -34.41 -8.93
N LEU A 478 5.92 -35.43 -8.07
CA LEU A 478 4.81 -36.37 -7.99
C LEU A 478 3.51 -35.64 -7.60
N LEU A 479 3.58 -34.74 -6.62
CA LEU A 479 2.46 -33.87 -6.24
C LEU A 479 1.98 -33.00 -7.41
N LEU A 480 2.88 -32.31 -8.11
CA LEU A 480 2.48 -31.47 -9.26
C LEU A 480 1.94 -32.30 -10.42
N SER A 481 2.49 -33.49 -10.66
CA SER A 481 1.97 -34.42 -11.66
C SER A 481 0.56 -34.89 -11.29
N ALA A 482 0.26 -35.07 -10.01
CA ALA A 482 -1.07 -35.42 -9.51
C ALA A 482 -2.08 -34.29 -9.73
N PHE A 483 -1.61 -33.04 -9.71
CA PHE A 483 -2.37 -31.85 -10.15
C PHE A 483 -2.41 -31.67 -11.68
N SER A 484 -2.11 -32.71 -12.46
CA SER A 484 -2.11 -32.69 -13.94
C SER A 484 -1.11 -31.73 -14.57
N VAL A 485 -0.04 -31.38 -13.87
CA VAL A 485 1.07 -30.61 -14.44
C VAL A 485 2.03 -31.57 -15.17
N PRO A 486 2.22 -31.46 -16.50
CA PRO A 486 3.02 -32.40 -17.25
C PRO A 486 4.52 -32.17 -17.06
N PHE A 487 5.27 -33.28 -16.97
CA PHE A 487 6.73 -33.29 -16.91
C PHE A 487 7.32 -33.95 -18.16
N THR A 488 8.40 -33.37 -18.66
CA THR A 488 9.16 -33.90 -19.79
C THR A 488 10.45 -34.54 -19.32
N VAL A 489 10.64 -35.77 -19.79
CA VAL A 489 11.97 -36.39 -19.82
C VAL A 489 12.64 -35.82 -21.06
N LYS A 490 13.54 -34.84 -20.91
CA LYS A 490 14.49 -34.52 -21.98
C LYS A 490 15.25 -35.82 -22.27
N LYS A 491 15.03 -36.39 -23.46
CA LYS A 491 15.78 -37.54 -23.95
C LYS A 491 17.25 -37.19 -24.15
#